data_AF-A0A670IKX3-F1
#
_entry.id   AF-A0A670IKX3-F1
#
_cell.length_a   1.000
_cell.length_b   1.000
_cell.length_c   1.000
_cell.angle_alpha   90.00
_cell.angle_beta   90.00
_cell.angle_gamma   90.00
#
_symmetry.space_group_name_H-M   'P 1'
#
loop_
_entity.id
_entity.type
_entity.pdbx_description
1 polymer ?
#
loop_
_entity_poly.entity_id
_entity_poly.type
_entity_poly.pdbx_seq_one_letter_code
_entity_poly.pdbx_strand_id
1 'polypeptide(L)'
;AEQPFWIPRYEYYYGISDYLNMNRKWCAPLLSVTFGSCKIPVSWDAPFKPCSHKYPLIIFSHGLGAFRTVYSAICVEMASRGFVVMALEHRDHSASATYFCKLDPETPDFPEAQIREEWLSYQGVPKGQKEFRFRNPQLHQRANECIRGLKLIRSIDSGKDVVNLLRTDFDLSVLKDNVDLSKVSVMGHSFGGTTAVLALVKEAQFKCAVALDAWMFPLENSVYPKVTKPVLFVNTESFQTAESVAKMKKISAVSKETKVITILGTVHQSQTDFTFLAGNLVNRVFRTRGTTDPYQGLDITSQASLAFLQKHLQLKEDFDRWDSLLEGVGDSVVPDSPLQKSSL
;
A
#
# COMPACT_ATOMS: atom_id res chain seq x y z
N ALA A 1 17.13 13.70 14.46
CA ALA A 1 15.69 13.83 14.19
C ALA A 1 14.96 12.70 14.90
N GLU A 2 13.75 12.96 15.40
CA GLU A 2 12.93 11.93 16.03
C GLU A 2 12.43 10.92 14.98
N GLN A 3 12.44 9.63 15.32
CA GLN A 3 11.88 8.58 14.48
C GLN A 3 10.52 8.16 15.04
N PRO A 4 9.46 8.06 14.21
CA PRO A 4 8.15 7.70 14.66
C PRO A 4 8.06 6.20 14.96
N PHE A 5 7.15 5.83 15.86
CA PHE A 5 6.81 4.43 16.10
C PHE A 5 6.18 3.79 14.87
N TRP A 6 6.56 2.54 14.60
CA TRP A 6 6.03 1.76 13.48
C TRP A 6 4.54 1.46 13.63
N ILE A 7 4.11 1.07 14.83
CA ILE A 7 2.70 0.94 15.19
C ILE A 7 2.43 1.94 16.32
N PRO A 8 1.84 3.12 16.01
CA PRO A 8 1.85 4.26 16.92
C PRO A 8 0.78 4.20 18.02
N ARG A 9 -0.19 3.28 17.92
CA ARG A 9 -1.34 3.21 18.83
C ARG A 9 -1.67 1.77 19.18
N TYR A 10 -2.06 1.55 20.44
CA TYR A 10 -2.27 0.20 20.98
C TYR A 10 -3.47 -0.51 20.33
N GLU A 11 -4.47 0.25 19.91
CA GLU A 11 -5.70 -0.23 19.26
C GLU A 11 -5.41 -0.97 17.94
N TYR A 12 -4.30 -0.67 17.26
CA TYR A 12 -3.85 -1.44 16.10
C TYR A 12 -3.48 -2.89 16.49
N TYR A 13 -2.94 -3.14 17.68
CA TYR A 13 -2.66 -4.50 18.14
C TYR A 13 -3.95 -5.28 18.44
N TYR A 14 -4.99 -4.60 18.93
CA TYR A 14 -6.33 -5.22 19.02
C TYR A 14 -6.86 -5.56 17.64
N GLY A 15 -6.76 -4.64 16.68
CA GLY A 15 -7.15 -4.88 15.30
C GLY A 15 -6.44 -6.07 14.66
N ILE A 16 -5.11 -6.15 14.82
CA ILE A 16 -4.32 -7.28 14.32
C ILE A 16 -4.79 -8.58 14.99
N SER A 17 -5.00 -8.58 16.30
CA SER A 17 -5.48 -9.75 17.04
C SER A 17 -6.84 -10.23 16.53
N ASP A 18 -7.77 -9.30 16.29
CA ASP A 18 -9.10 -9.60 15.76
C ASP A 18 -9.02 -10.13 14.31
N TYR A 19 -8.17 -9.56 13.46
CA TYR A 19 -7.94 -10.03 12.09
C TYR A 19 -7.41 -11.47 12.05
N LEU A 20 -6.50 -11.81 12.97
CA LEU A 20 -5.92 -13.15 13.11
C LEU A 20 -6.87 -14.16 13.78
N ASN A 21 -8.08 -13.74 14.19
CA ASN A 21 -8.99 -14.53 15.02
C ASN A 21 -8.34 -15.04 16.33
N MET A 22 -7.46 -14.24 16.93
CA MET A 22 -6.79 -14.55 18.19
C MET A 22 -7.41 -13.77 19.36
N ASN A 23 -7.32 -14.30 20.58
CA ASN A 23 -7.87 -13.64 21.76
C ASN A 23 -7.12 -12.32 22.05
N ARG A 24 -7.81 -11.19 21.87
CA ARG A 24 -7.28 -9.84 22.05
C ARG A 24 -6.67 -9.57 23.42
N LYS A 25 -7.14 -10.26 24.48
CA LYS A 25 -6.64 -10.06 25.86
C LYS A 25 -5.21 -10.56 26.04
N TRP A 26 -4.77 -11.49 25.21
CA TRP A 26 -3.43 -12.08 25.27
C TRP A 26 -2.57 -11.71 24.06
N CYS A 27 -3.16 -11.70 22.86
CA CYS A 27 -2.43 -11.43 21.63
C CYS A 27 -1.99 -9.96 21.53
N ALA A 28 -2.86 -9.00 21.83
CA ALA A 28 -2.50 -7.58 21.71
C ALA A 28 -1.37 -7.14 22.65
N PRO A 29 -1.37 -7.51 23.95
CA PRO A 29 -0.23 -7.23 24.82
C PRO A 29 1.07 -7.87 24.31
N LEU A 30 1.01 -9.12 23.83
CA LEU A 30 2.18 -9.80 23.27
C LEU A 30 2.73 -9.06 22.05
N LEU A 31 1.87 -8.68 21.11
CA LEU A 31 2.25 -7.89 19.93
C LEU A 31 2.82 -6.53 20.32
N SER A 32 2.22 -5.85 21.29
CA SER A 32 2.70 -4.56 21.79
C SER A 32 4.06 -4.67 22.47
N VAL A 33 4.32 -5.72 23.25
CA VAL A 33 5.64 -5.94 23.86
C VAL A 33 6.68 -6.28 22.78
N THR A 34 6.27 -7.03 21.75
CA THR A 34 7.18 -7.46 20.68
C THR A 34 7.52 -6.33 19.71
N PHE A 35 6.55 -5.46 19.38
CA PHE A 35 6.66 -4.48 18.29
C PHE A 35 6.47 -3.02 18.70
N GLY A 36 6.06 -2.74 19.94
CA GLY A 36 5.70 -1.39 20.40
C GLY A 36 6.87 -0.42 20.48
N SER A 37 8.10 -0.92 20.53
CA SER A 37 9.31 -0.10 20.50
C SER A 37 9.91 0.03 19.09
N CYS A 38 9.38 -0.69 18.10
CA CYS A 38 9.88 -0.60 16.71
C CYS A 38 9.59 0.80 16.14
N LYS A 39 10.58 1.36 15.45
CA LYS A 39 10.51 2.67 14.82
C LYS A 39 10.76 2.57 13.32
N ILE A 40 10.22 3.54 12.58
CA ILE A 40 10.46 3.67 11.14
C ILE A 40 11.70 4.57 10.94
N PRO A 41 12.64 4.22 10.06
CA PRO A 41 13.87 4.99 9.84
C PRO A 41 13.63 6.26 9.00
N VAL A 42 12.72 7.12 9.45
CA VAL A 42 12.40 8.42 8.83
C VAL A 42 12.53 9.54 9.86
N SER A 43 12.76 10.75 9.38
CA SER A 43 12.72 11.94 10.24
C SER A 43 11.27 12.42 10.36
N TRP A 44 10.67 12.27 11.55
CA TRP A 44 9.31 12.73 11.85
C TRP A 44 9.21 14.25 11.80
N ASP A 45 8.15 14.76 11.17
CA ASP A 45 7.87 16.20 10.97
C ASP A 45 9.07 17.02 10.46
N ALA A 46 10.01 16.38 9.76
CA ALA A 46 11.16 17.07 9.22
C ALA A 46 10.76 18.05 8.10
N PRO A 47 11.50 19.16 7.93
CA PRO A 47 11.24 20.10 6.85
C PRO A 47 11.19 19.40 5.49
N PHE A 48 10.19 19.73 4.69
CA PHE A 48 10.09 19.25 3.33
C PHE A 48 11.29 19.76 2.53
N LYS A 49 12.04 18.84 1.91
CA LYS A 49 13.20 19.21 1.09
C LYS A 49 12.69 19.85 -0.21
N PRO A 50 12.94 21.13 -0.48
CA PRO A 50 12.58 21.72 -1.76
C PRO A 50 13.44 21.09 -2.85
N CYS A 51 12.86 20.87 -4.02
CA CYS A 51 13.56 20.39 -5.19
C CYS A 51 13.40 21.42 -6.31
N SER A 52 14.42 21.53 -7.17
CA SER A 52 14.35 22.38 -8.37
C SER A 52 13.27 21.91 -9.35
N HIS A 53 12.81 20.67 -9.20
CA HIS A 53 11.71 20.07 -9.95
C HIS A 53 10.65 19.54 -8.99
N LYS A 54 9.39 19.48 -9.43
CA LYS A 54 8.28 18.95 -8.63
C LYS A 54 8.42 17.41 -8.48
N TYR A 55 8.08 16.88 -7.31
CA TYR A 55 8.16 15.46 -7.00
C TYR A 55 6.97 14.67 -7.60
N PRO A 56 7.18 13.53 -8.27
CA PRO A 56 6.09 12.61 -8.61
C PRO A 56 5.36 12.10 -7.36
N LEU A 57 4.08 11.74 -7.51
CA LEU A 57 3.20 11.31 -6.42
C LEU A 57 2.82 9.83 -6.55
N ILE A 58 3.00 9.07 -5.47
CA ILE A 58 2.48 7.71 -5.31
C ILE A 58 1.37 7.72 -4.26
N ILE A 59 0.15 7.33 -4.65
CA ILE A 59 -0.91 6.99 -3.68
C ILE A 59 -0.76 5.51 -3.33
N PHE A 60 -0.46 5.19 -2.06
CA PHE A 60 -0.25 3.81 -1.62
C PHE A 60 -1.47 3.24 -0.89
N SER A 61 -1.85 2.00 -1.22
CA SER A 61 -3.03 1.30 -0.71
C SER A 61 -2.64 -0.02 -0.01
N HIS A 62 -3.01 -0.17 1.27
CA HIS A 62 -2.60 -1.32 2.10
C HIS A 62 -3.32 -2.65 1.78
N GLY A 63 -2.88 -3.77 2.34
CA GLY A 63 -3.59 -5.06 2.24
C GLY A 63 -4.81 -5.17 3.17
N LEU A 64 -5.58 -6.26 3.03
CA LEU A 64 -6.61 -6.63 4.01
C LEU A 64 -5.94 -6.93 5.37
N GLY A 65 -6.52 -6.45 6.47
CA GLY A 65 -5.96 -6.60 7.81
C GLY A 65 -4.71 -5.75 8.07
N ALA A 66 -4.27 -4.93 7.12
CA ALA A 66 -3.16 -4.00 7.30
C ALA A 66 -3.67 -2.59 7.66
N PHE A 67 -2.78 -1.60 7.66
CA PHE A 67 -3.07 -0.18 7.89
C PHE A 67 -1.90 0.68 7.38
N ARG A 68 -1.95 2.01 7.52
CA ARG A 68 -1.06 2.92 6.77
C ARG A 68 0.44 2.79 7.06
N THR A 69 0.83 2.22 8.20
CA THR A 69 2.23 2.22 8.65
C THR A 69 2.98 0.90 8.44
N VAL A 70 2.32 -0.18 7.98
CA VAL A 70 2.95 -1.51 7.83
C VAL A 70 3.54 -1.79 6.44
N TYR A 71 3.77 -0.72 5.66
CA TYR A 71 4.45 -0.71 4.36
C TYR A 71 5.53 0.36 4.31
N SER A 72 6.04 0.76 5.47
CA SER A 72 7.05 1.80 5.60
C SER A 72 8.32 1.48 4.83
N ALA A 73 8.75 0.21 4.75
CA ALA A 73 9.97 -0.16 4.03
C ALA A 73 9.91 0.24 2.54
N ILE A 74 8.84 -0.13 1.84
CA ILE A 74 8.65 0.24 0.43
C ILE A 74 8.34 1.74 0.27
N CYS A 75 7.55 2.33 1.16
CA CYS A 75 7.22 3.75 1.09
C CYS A 75 8.45 4.64 1.30
N VAL A 76 9.34 4.26 2.23
CA VAL A 76 10.59 4.95 2.50
C VAL A 76 11.57 4.79 1.35
N GLU A 77 11.66 3.60 0.76
CA GLU A 77 12.52 3.41 -0.43
C GLU A 77 12.02 4.26 -1.61
N MET A 78 10.71 4.32 -1.87
CA MET A 78 10.20 5.23 -2.91
C MET A 78 10.46 6.70 -2.56
N ALA A 79 10.28 7.12 -1.30
CA ALA A 79 10.52 8.49 -0.89
C ALA A 79 12.01 8.90 -0.99
N SER A 80 12.93 7.98 -0.67
CA SER A 80 14.39 8.21 -0.79
C SER A 80 14.83 8.45 -2.24
N ARG A 81 14.04 7.96 -3.20
CA ARG A 81 14.23 8.10 -4.65
C ARG A 81 13.53 9.30 -5.27
N GLY A 82 13.06 10.23 -4.44
CA GLY A 82 12.45 11.47 -4.91
C GLY A 82 10.98 11.31 -5.30
N PHE A 83 10.21 10.53 -4.54
CA PHE A 83 8.74 10.53 -4.64
C PHE A 83 8.11 11.12 -3.38
N VAL A 84 6.95 11.76 -3.54
CA VAL A 84 6.02 11.93 -2.43
C VAL A 84 5.12 10.70 -2.37
N VAL A 85 5.07 10.03 -1.21
CA VAL A 85 4.28 8.81 -1.02
C VAL A 85 3.18 9.08 0.01
N MET A 86 1.93 8.97 -0.43
CA MET A 86 0.75 9.09 0.44
C MET A 86 0.19 7.69 0.73
N ALA A 87 0.60 7.10 1.85
CA ALA A 87 0.04 5.84 2.34
C ALA A 87 -1.32 6.07 3.01
N LEU A 88 -2.39 5.61 2.36
CA LEU A 88 -3.76 5.79 2.85
C LEU A 88 -4.13 4.72 3.88
N GLU A 89 -4.90 5.13 4.89
CA GLU A 89 -5.64 4.22 5.76
C GLU A 89 -7.10 4.16 5.32
N HIS A 90 -7.56 2.97 4.92
CA HIS A 90 -8.89 2.77 4.38
C HIS A 90 -9.95 2.60 5.47
N ARG A 91 -11.12 3.22 5.28
CA ARG A 91 -12.22 3.25 6.27
C ARG A 91 -13.37 2.33 5.88
N ASP A 92 -13.06 1.29 5.12
CA ASP A 92 -13.99 0.32 4.58
C ASP A 92 -14.12 -0.94 5.45
N HIS A 93 -13.60 -0.92 6.67
CA HIS A 93 -13.44 -2.07 7.56
C HIS A 93 -12.51 -3.18 7.03
N SER A 94 -11.68 -2.90 6.01
CA SER A 94 -10.61 -3.81 5.58
C SER A 94 -9.35 -3.66 6.43
N ALA A 95 -9.10 -2.49 7.02
CA ALA A 95 -7.98 -2.28 7.93
C ALA A 95 -8.15 -3.08 9.23
N SER A 96 -7.06 -3.54 9.84
CA SER A 96 -7.11 -4.20 11.17
C SER A 96 -7.79 -3.31 12.20
N ALA A 97 -7.39 -2.06 12.23
CA ALA A 97 -8.05 -0.96 12.92
C ALA A 97 -7.81 0.32 12.13
N THR A 98 -8.68 1.30 12.28
CA THR A 98 -8.48 2.69 11.86
C THR A 98 -9.28 3.57 12.79
N TYR A 99 -9.02 4.87 12.80
CA TYR A 99 -9.89 5.83 13.46
C TYR A 99 -10.21 7.02 12.56
N PHE A 100 -11.25 7.76 12.97
CA PHE A 100 -11.58 9.07 12.44
C PHE A 100 -11.93 10.02 13.59
N CYS A 101 -11.82 11.31 13.31
CA CYS A 101 -12.05 12.38 14.28
C CYS A 101 -13.44 12.99 14.05
N LYS A 102 -14.26 13.08 15.09
CA LYS A 102 -15.50 13.85 15.11
C LYS A 102 -15.26 15.17 15.84
N LEU A 103 -15.74 16.27 15.26
CA LEU A 103 -15.83 17.55 15.95
C LEU A 103 -17.00 17.48 16.93
N ASP A 104 -16.75 17.66 18.22
CA ASP A 104 -17.77 17.72 19.26
C ASP A 104 -18.41 19.12 19.25
N PRO A 105 -19.71 19.23 18.91
CA PRO A 105 -20.39 20.53 18.82
C PRO A 105 -20.68 21.17 20.19
N GLU A 106 -20.50 20.47 21.33
CA GLU A 106 -21.01 20.91 22.64
C GLU A 106 -20.02 21.67 23.54
N THR A 107 -18.78 21.93 23.09
CA THR A 107 -17.78 22.68 23.91
C THR A 107 -17.16 23.86 23.15
N PRO A 108 -17.87 25.01 23.05
CA PRO A 108 -17.36 26.20 22.37
C PRO A 108 -16.11 26.80 23.04
N ASP A 109 -15.96 26.61 24.35
CA ASP A 109 -14.97 27.32 25.17
C ASP A 109 -13.60 26.62 25.27
N PHE A 110 -13.46 25.40 24.73
CA PHE A 110 -12.21 24.61 24.79
C PHE A 110 -11.85 23.99 23.42
N PRO A 111 -11.07 24.68 22.57
CA PRO A 111 -10.69 24.21 21.22
C PRO A 111 -9.89 22.90 21.20
N GLU A 112 -9.31 22.49 22.33
CA GLU A 112 -8.53 21.25 22.49
C GLU A 112 -9.41 20.04 22.89
N ALA A 113 -10.62 20.27 23.41
CA ALA A 113 -11.59 19.23 23.80
C ALA A 113 -12.53 18.80 22.65
N GLN A 114 -12.44 19.44 21.48
CA GLN A 114 -13.42 19.30 20.40
C GLN A 114 -13.19 18.10 19.48
N ILE A 115 -12.13 17.30 19.63
CA ILE A 115 -11.88 16.18 18.72
C ILE A 115 -12.04 14.84 19.47
N ARG A 116 -13.13 14.13 19.17
CA ARG A 116 -13.35 12.76 19.65
C ARG A 116 -12.90 11.77 18.59
N GLU A 117 -11.92 10.94 18.92
CA GLU A 117 -11.52 9.81 18.08
C GLU A 117 -12.54 8.68 18.20
N GLU A 118 -12.95 8.12 17.06
CA GLU A 118 -13.77 6.91 16.99
C GLU A 118 -13.04 5.85 16.17
N TRP A 119 -12.85 4.68 16.78
CA TRP A 119 -12.15 3.55 16.19
C TRP A 119 -13.11 2.65 15.43
N LEU A 120 -12.69 2.25 14.23
CA LEU A 120 -13.33 1.26 13.37
C LEU A 120 -12.42 0.03 13.31
N SER A 121 -12.98 -1.12 13.67
CA SER A 121 -12.26 -2.41 13.62
C SER A 121 -12.46 -3.12 12.28
N TYR A 122 -11.56 -4.05 11.99
CA TYR A 122 -11.70 -5.01 10.91
C TYR A 122 -13.05 -5.74 10.95
N GLN A 123 -13.67 -5.87 9.77
CA GLN A 123 -14.87 -6.69 9.59
C GLN A 123 -14.58 -7.86 8.65
N GLY A 124 -14.63 -9.07 9.21
CA GLY A 124 -14.65 -10.31 8.45
C GLY A 124 -15.96 -10.48 7.67
N VAL A 125 -15.96 -11.35 6.67
CA VAL A 125 -17.16 -11.64 5.87
C VAL A 125 -18.24 -12.21 6.80
N PRO A 126 -19.42 -11.58 6.91
CA PRO A 126 -20.52 -12.10 7.73
C PRO A 126 -20.95 -13.51 7.31
N LYS A 127 -21.34 -14.33 8.29
CA LYS A 127 -21.78 -15.71 8.05
C LYS A 127 -22.96 -15.73 7.06
N GLY A 128 -22.84 -16.54 6.00
CA GLY A 128 -23.87 -16.66 4.96
C GLY A 128 -23.77 -15.62 3.84
N GLN A 129 -22.92 -14.60 3.95
CA GLN A 129 -22.68 -13.65 2.87
C GLN A 129 -21.61 -14.17 1.91
N LYS A 130 -21.84 -14.03 0.60
CA LYS A 130 -20.83 -14.36 -0.42
C LYS A 130 -19.69 -13.34 -0.34
N GLU A 131 -18.45 -13.83 -0.22
CA GLU A 131 -17.26 -12.99 -0.06
C GLU A 131 -17.14 -11.92 -1.15
N PHE A 132 -17.34 -12.27 -2.43
CA PHE A 132 -17.28 -11.30 -3.52
C PHE A 132 -18.27 -10.13 -3.32
N ARG A 133 -19.51 -10.41 -2.88
CA ARG A 133 -20.54 -9.38 -2.63
C ARG A 133 -20.21 -8.49 -1.44
N PHE A 134 -19.35 -8.95 -0.53
CA PHE A 134 -18.87 -8.16 0.60
C PHE A 134 -17.62 -7.35 0.24
N ARG A 135 -16.66 -7.98 -0.45
CA ARG A 135 -15.35 -7.40 -0.79
C ARG A 135 -15.38 -6.46 -1.98
N ASN A 136 -16.28 -6.65 -2.95
CA ASN A 136 -16.36 -5.76 -4.10
C ASN A 136 -16.79 -4.33 -3.72
N PRO A 137 -17.84 -4.08 -2.90
CA PRO A 137 -18.15 -2.74 -2.41
C PRO A 137 -16.98 -2.09 -1.65
N GLN A 138 -16.28 -2.85 -0.80
CA GLN A 138 -15.04 -2.41 -0.15
C GLN A 138 -14.01 -1.95 -1.19
N LEU A 139 -13.72 -2.76 -2.21
CA LEU A 139 -12.81 -2.39 -3.30
C LEU A 139 -13.17 -1.04 -3.95
N HIS A 140 -14.46 -0.81 -4.22
CA HIS A 140 -14.92 0.44 -4.82
C HIS A 140 -14.75 1.63 -3.89
N GLN A 141 -15.04 1.47 -2.59
CA GLN A 141 -14.77 2.49 -1.58
C GLN A 141 -13.28 2.82 -1.53
N ARG A 142 -12.40 1.81 -1.47
CA ARG A 142 -10.94 2.00 -1.40
C ARG A 142 -10.39 2.73 -2.60
N ALA A 143 -10.85 2.39 -3.81
CA ALA A 143 -10.47 3.11 -5.02
C ALA A 143 -10.93 4.57 -5.00
N ASN A 144 -12.13 4.84 -4.46
CA ASN A 144 -12.62 6.21 -4.28
C ASN A 144 -11.81 6.98 -3.22
N GLU A 145 -11.32 6.31 -2.18
CA GLU A 145 -10.41 6.89 -1.19
C GLU A 145 -9.04 7.26 -1.79
N CYS A 146 -8.50 6.44 -2.69
CA CYS A 146 -7.30 6.80 -3.49
C CYS A 146 -7.53 8.09 -4.30
N ILE A 147 -8.68 8.22 -4.95
CA ILE A 147 -9.07 9.42 -5.69
C ILE A 147 -9.23 10.62 -4.76
N ARG A 148 -9.78 10.42 -3.55
CA ARG A 148 -9.88 11.48 -2.53
C ARG A 148 -8.50 11.94 -2.04
N GLY A 149 -7.53 11.02 -1.90
CA GLY A 149 -6.13 11.36 -1.59
C GLY A 149 -5.51 12.26 -2.67
N LEU A 150 -5.70 11.91 -3.95
CA LEU A 150 -5.29 12.78 -5.05
C LEU A 150 -5.99 14.15 -5.03
N LYS A 151 -7.30 14.19 -4.79
CA LYS A 151 -8.06 15.45 -4.67
C LYS A 151 -7.58 16.33 -3.52
N LEU A 152 -7.10 15.73 -2.42
CA LEU A 152 -6.50 16.45 -1.31
C LEU A 152 -5.23 17.18 -1.75
N ILE A 153 -4.29 16.48 -2.38
CA ILE A 153 -3.06 17.11 -2.90
C ILE A 153 -3.38 18.18 -3.94
N ARG A 154 -4.33 17.94 -4.84
CA ARG A 154 -4.80 18.96 -5.79
C ARG A 154 -5.34 20.21 -5.10
N SER A 155 -6.05 20.04 -3.99
CA SER A 155 -6.57 21.17 -3.22
C SER A 155 -5.43 21.99 -2.61
N ILE A 156 -4.43 21.31 -2.03
CA ILE A 156 -3.24 21.96 -1.47
C ILE A 156 -2.46 22.69 -2.57
N ASP A 157 -2.23 22.05 -3.72
CA ASP A 157 -1.53 22.64 -4.87
C ASP A 157 -2.26 23.86 -5.44
N SER A 158 -3.60 23.87 -5.40
CA SER A 158 -4.39 25.07 -5.75
C SER A 158 -4.34 26.20 -4.72
N GLY A 159 -3.60 26.02 -3.60
CA GLY A 159 -3.48 26.99 -2.52
C GLY A 159 -4.65 27.01 -1.55
N LYS A 160 -5.47 25.95 -1.51
CA LYS A 160 -6.54 25.82 -0.51
C LYS A 160 -5.93 25.45 0.84
N ASP A 161 -6.30 26.18 1.88
CA ASP A 161 -5.94 25.83 3.25
C ASP A 161 -6.59 24.49 3.67
N VAL A 162 -5.73 23.56 4.07
CA VAL A 162 -6.13 22.23 4.56
C VAL A 162 -5.71 22.12 6.01
N VAL A 163 -6.69 21.97 6.89
CA VAL A 163 -6.46 21.79 8.32
C VAL A 163 -6.09 20.33 8.59
N ASN A 164 -4.90 20.10 9.16
CA ASN A 164 -4.51 18.79 9.68
C ASN A 164 -5.15 18.56 11.06
N LEU A 165 -6.12 17.64 11.12
CA LEU A 165 -6.82 17.30 12.36
C LEU A 165 -5.91 16.68 13.43
N LEU A 166 -4.79 16.07 13.04
CA LEU A 166 -3.85 15.44 13.96
C LEU A 166 -2.84 16.43 14.57
N ARG A 167 -2.90 17.72 14.18
CA ARG A 167 -2.08 18.83 14.71
C ARG A 167 -0.59 18.47 14.85
N THR A 168 0.02 18.03 13.77
CA THR A 168 1.48 17.79 13.69
C THR A 168 2.23 19.09 13.38
N ASP A 169 3.54 19.13 13.64
CA ASP A 169 4.38 20.31 13.35
C ASP A 169 4.70 20.45 11.85
N PHE A 170 4.31 19.45 11.04
CA PHE A 170 4.47 19.47 9.59
C PHE A 170 3.38 20.32 8.90
N ASP A 171 3.79 21.45 8.32
CA ASP A 171 2.92 22.30 7.51
C ASP A 171 2.64 21.65 6.14
N LEU A 172 1.36 21.35 5.87
CA LEU A 172 0.93 20.77 4.59
C LEU A 172 1.04 21.74 3.42
N SER A 173 1.09 23.06 3.66
CA SER A 173 1.16 24.07 2.61
C SER A 173 2.44 23.94 1.77
N VAL A 174 3.51 23.35 2.34
CA VAL A 174 4.78 23.10 1.64
C VAL A 174 4.63 22.17 0.44
N LEU A 175 3.57 21.38 0.34
CA LEU A 175 3.30 20.53 -0.81
C LEU A 175 2.82 21.32 -2.03
N LYS A 176 2.35 22.55 -1.83
CA LYS A 176 2.00 23.46 -2.91
C LYS A 176 3.21 23.71 -3.79
N ASP A 177 3.03 23.60 -5.09
CA ASP A 177 4.08 23.81 -6.10
C ASP A 177 5.28 22.86 -5.99
N ASN A 178 5.23 21.85 -5.11
CA ASN A 178 6.30 20.88 -4.92
C ASN A 178 5.92 19.47 -5.42
N VAL A 179 4.66 19.22 -5.78
CA VAL A 179 4.19 17.92 -6.29
C VAL A 179 3.80 18.01 -7.77
N ASP A 180 4.30 17.10 -8.60
CA ASP A 180 3.98 17.02 -10.02
C ASP A 180 2.70 16.22 -10.24
N LEU A 181 1.57 16.93 -10.32
CA LEU A 181 0.25 16.35 -10.56
C LEU A 181 0.05 15.79 -11.98
N SER A 182 1.03 15.94 -12.87
CA SER A 182 1.05 15.25 -14.16
C SER A 182 1.67 13.84 -14.05
N LYS A 183 2.40 13.55 -12.96
CA LYS A 183 3.13 12.31 -12.70
C LYS A 183 2.63 11.61 -11.44
N VAL A 184 1.39 11.12 -11.52
CA VAL A 184 0.72 10.43 -10.40
C VAL A 184 0.54 8.95 -10.72
N SER A 185 0.94 8.08 -9.80
CA SER A 185 0.69 6.64 -9.85
C SER A 185 -0.07 6.15 -8.62
N VAL A 186 -0.62 4.94 -8.71
CA VAL A 186 -1.20 4.24 -7.55
C VAL A 186 -0.41 2.95 -7.33
N MET A 187 0.01 2.72 -6.10
CA MET A 187 0.69 1.50 -5.68
C MET A 187 -0.12 0.81 -4.59
N GLY A 188 -0.07 -0.51 -4.50
CA GLY A 188 -0.66 -1.16 -3.35
C GLY A 188 -0.41 -2.65 -3.29
N HIS A 189 -0.62 -3.22 -2.11
CA HIS A 189 -0.35 -4.63 -1.83
C HIS A 189 -1.62 -5.44 -1.60
N SER A 190 -1.67 -6.68 -2.12
CA SER A 190 -2.78 -7.62 -1.89
C SER A 190 -4.11 -7.01 -2.32
N PHE A 191 -5.06 -6.80 -1.40
CA PHE A 191 -6.28 -6.07 -1.68
C PHE A 191 -6.00 -4.66 -2.23
N GLY A 192 -4.94 -4.01 -1.75
CA GLY A 192 -4.44 -2.71 -2.20
C GLY A 192 -3.89 -2.74 -3.62
N GLY A 193 -3.32 -3.86 -4.08
CA GLY A 193 -2.88 -4.01 -5.48
C GLY A 193 -4.08 -3.98 -6.43
N THR A 194 -5.14 -4.70 -6.10
CA THR A 194 -6.41 -4.66 -6.83
C THR A 194 -7.08 -3.29 -6.75
N THR A 195 -6.93 -2.60 -5.62
CA THR A 195 -7.40 -1.21 -5.45
C THR A 195 -6.66 -0.26 -6.38
N ALA A 196 -5.35 -0.40 -6.52
CA ALA A 196 -4.55 0.38 -7.45
C ALA A 196 -5.03 0.20 -8.90
N VAL A 197 -5.31 -1.05 -9.31
CA VAL A 197 -5.89 -1.35 -10.63
C VAL A 197 -7.25 -0.68 -10.83
N LEU A 198 -8.16 -0.78 -9.86
CA LEU A 198 -9.48 -0.17 -10.00
C LEU A 198 -9.42 1.38 -9.97
N ALA A 199 -8.56 1.96 -9.13
CA ALA A 199 -8.35 3.40 -9.06
C ALA A 199 -7.82 3.95 -10.40
N LEU A 200 -6.88 3.23 -11.03
CA LEU A 200 -6.32 3.57 -12.34
C LEU A 200 -7.38 3.68 -13.43
N VAL A 201 -8.41 2.82 -13.39
CA VAL A 201 -9.55 2.85 -14.32
C VAL A 201 -10.50 4.00 -14.01
N LYS A 202 -10.75 4.28 -12.73
CA LYS A 202 -11.73 5.28 -12.29
C LYS A 202 -11.25 6.73 -12.43
N GLU A 203 -9.94 6.97 -12.44
CA GLU A 203 -9.38 8.32 -12.43
C GLU A 203 -8.32 8.50 -13.53
N ALA A 204 -8.54 9.48 -14.38
CA ALA A 204 -7.74 9.73 -15.57
C ALA A 204 -6.33 10.23 -15.24
N GLN A 205 -6.14 10.93 -14.10
CA GLN A 205 -4.85 11.48 -13.71
C GLN A 205 -3.82 10.43 -13.28
N PHE A 206 -4.24 9.27 -12.78
CA PHE A 206 -3.32 8.16 -12.51
C PHE A 206 -2.76 7.62 -13.81
N LYS A 207 -1.44 7.65 -14.00
CA LYS A 207 -0.79 7.30 -15.28
C LYS A 207 -0.50 5.81 -15.39
N CYS A 208 -0.18 5.16 -14.30
CA CYS A 208 0.08 3.72 -14.20
C CYS A 208 -0.20 3.22 -12.78
N ALA A 209 -0.22 1.90 -12.60
CA ALA A 209 -0.34 1.28 -11.28
C ALA A 209 0.76 0.23 -11.04
N VAL A 210 1.17 0.10 -9.78
CA VAL A 210 2.04 -1.00 -9.31
C VAL A 210 1.26 -1.83 -8.28
N ALA A 211 1.02 -3.08 -8.62
CA ALA A 211 0.20 -3.99 -7.84
C ALA A 211 1.10 -5.10 -7.25
N LEU A 212 1.43 -4.94 -5.98
CA LEU A 212 2.28 -5.85 -5.22
C LEU A 212 1.43 -7.05 -4.77
N ASP A 213 1.68 -8.20 -5.36
CA ASP A 213 1.06 -9.48 -5.04
C ASP A 213 -0.48 -9.41 -4.94
N ALA A 214 -1.08 -8.87 -6.00
CA ALA A 214 -2.47 -8.44 -5.99
C ALA A 214 -3.46 -9.59 -5.75
N TRP A 215 -4.42 -9.35 -4.85
CA TRP A 215 -5.53 -10.26 -4.63
C TRP A 215 -6.67 -9.95 -5.61
N MET A 216 -6.62 -10.55 -6.81
CA MET A 216 -7.51 -10.19 -7.92
C MET A 216 -8.98 -10.58 -7.74
N PHE A 217 -9.32 -11.32 -6.68
CA PHE A 217 -10.67 -11.85 -6.44
C PHE A 217 -11.78 -10.78 -6.36
N PRO A 218 -11.62 -9.63 -5.65
CA PRO A 218 -12.69 -8.65 -5.49
C PRO A 218 -13.02 -7.82 -6.75
N LEU A 219 -12.23 -7.96 -7.82
CA LEU A 219 -12.39 -7.21 -9.06
C LEU A 219 -13.39 -7.88 -10.00
N GLU A 220 -14.43 -7.13 -10.38
CA GLU A 220 -15.48 -7.59 -11.28
C GLU A 220 -15.00 -7.79 -12.72
N ASN A 221 -15.60 -8.77 -13.42
CA ASN A 221 -15.22 -9.14 -14.79
C ASN A 221 -15.38 -8.00 -15.82
N SER A 222 -16.27 -7.05 -15.55
CA SER A 222 -16.53 -5.89 -16.41
C SER A 222 -15.40 -4.85 -16.39
N VAL A 223 -14.48 -4.91 -15.42
CA VAL A 223 -13.37 -3.94 -15.28
C VAL A 223 -12.14 -4.33 -16.09
N TYR A 224 -11.81 -5.62 -16.24
CA TYR A 224 -10.58 -6.04 -16.96
C TYR A 224 -10.42 -5.42 -18.36
N PRO A 225 -11.46 -5.37 -19.22
CA PRO A 225 -11.35 -4.73 -20.55
C PRO A 225 -11.11 -3.21 -20.50
N LYS A 226 -11.34 -2.57 -19.35
CA LYS A 226 -11.20 -1.12 -19.15
C LYS A 226 -9.82 -0.72 -18.62
N VAL A 227 -8.97 -1.69 -18.26
CA VAL A 227 -7.60 -1.42 -17.78
C VAL A 227 -6.69 -1.18 -18.99
N THR A 228 -6.80 0.01 -19.58
CA THR A 228 -6.06 0.41 -20.79
C THR A 228 -4.71 1.05 -20.49
N LYS A 229 -4.47 1.45 -19.24
CA LYS A 229 -3.21 2.04 -18.78
C LYS A 229 -2.26 0.96 -18.23
N PRO A 230 -0.94 1.21 -18.22
CA PRO A 230 0.06 0.23 -17.77
C PRO A 230 -0.12 -0.18 -16.30
N VAL A 231 0.02 -1.48 -16.03
CA VAL A 231 0.09 -2.04 -14.67
C VAL A 231 1.32 -2.93 -14.52
N LEU A 232 2.10 -2.76 -13.46
CA LEU A 232 3.11 -3.72 -13.04
C LEU A 232 2.54 -4.62 -11.95
N PHE A 233 2.53 -5.92 -12.18
CA PHE A 233 2.25 -6.93 -11.15
C PHE A 233 3.57 -7.51 -10.64
N VAL A 234 3.86 -7.29 -9.35
CA VAL A 234 5.04 -7.88 -8.67
C VAL A 234 4.53 -8.94 -7.70
N ASN A 235 4.53 -10.19 -8.14
CA ASN A 235 3.98 -11.31 -7.39
C ASN A 235 5.01 -11.93 -6.44
N THR A 236 4.52 -12.53 -5.36
CA THR A 236 5.32 -13.45 -4.54
C THR A 236 5.13 -14.88 -5.04
N GLU A 237 6.08 -15.76 -4.76
CA GLU A 237 6.04 -17.14 -5.26
C GLU A 237 4.88 -17.93 -4.65
N SER A 238 4.59 -17.73 -3.35
CA SER A 238 3.70 -18.63 -2.60
C SER A 238 2.24 -18.17 -2.46
N PHE A 239 1.85 -17.03 -3.03
CA PHE A 239 0.50 -16.47 -2.83
C PHE A 239 -0.42 -16.64 -4.03
N GLN A 240 0.12 -16.53 -5.24
CA GLN A 240 -0.70 -16.46 -6.44
C GLN A 240 -1.39 -17.78 -6.79
N THR A 241 -2.57 -17.67 -7.39
CA THR A 241 -3.33 -18.80 -7.93
C THR A 241 -3.40 -18.70 -9.45
N ALA A 242 -3.59 -19.84 -10.13
CA ALA A 242 -3.77 -19.86 -11.59
C ALA A 242 -4.94 -18.94 -12.04
N GLU A 243 -6.01 -18.86 -11.25
CA GLU A 243 -7.14 -17.96 -11.53
C GLU A 243 -6.73 -16.48 -11.43
N SER A 244 -5.97 -16.10 -10.40
CA SER A 244 -5.50 -14.73 -10.21
C SER A 244 -4.52 -14.32 -11.31
N VAL A 245 -3.59 -15.22 -11.68
CA VAL A 245 -2.66 -14.99 -12.78
C VAL A 245 -3.41 -14.88 -14.12
N ALA A 246 -4.42 -15.72 -14.38
CA ALA A 246 -5.25 -15.60 -15.57
C ALA A 246 -5.98 -14.25 -15.64
N LYS A 247 -6.45 -13.72 -14.50
CA LYS A 247 -7.03 -12.38 -14.39
C LYS A 247 -6.01 -11.27 -14.69
N MET A 248 -4.76 -11.39 -14.23
CA MET A 248 -3.68 -10.46 -14.58
C MET A 248 -3.37 -10.52 -16.09
N LYS A 249 -3.29 -11.71 -16.68
CA LYS A 249 -3.05 -11.89 -18.12
C LYS A 249 -4.16 -11.29 -18.99
N LYS A 250 -5.41 -11.27 -18.53
CA LYS A 250 -6.49 -10.53 -19.21
C LYS A 250 -6.20 -9.03 -19.30
N ILE A 251 -5.55 -8.44 -18.29
CA ILE A 251 -5.13 -7.03 -18.30
C ILE A 251 -3.94 -6.85 -19.26
N SER A 252 -2.96 -7.75 -19.23
CA SER A 252 -1.82 -7.72 -20.16
C SER A 252 -2.23 -7.84 -21.63
N ALA A 253 -3.33 -8.54 -21.92
CA ALA A 253 -3.89 -8.61 -23.27
C ALA A 253 -4.50 -7.28 -23.75
N VAL A 254 -4.96 -6.42 -22.83
CA VAL A 254 -5.55 -5.11 -23.14
C VAL A 254 -4.47 -4.03 -23.25
N SER A 255 -3.53 -4.01 -22.29
CA SER A 255 -2.42 -3.06 -22.25
C SER A 255 -1.11 -3.83 -22.39
N LYS A 256 -0.46 -3.73 -23.56
CA LYS A 256 0.83 -4.39 -23.85
C LYS A 256 1.99 -3.92 -22.96
N GLU A 257 1.83 -2.74 -22.36
CA GLU A 257 2.78 -2.17 -21.41
C GLU A 257 2.65 -2.77 -20.00
N THR A 258 1.62 -3.59 -19.75
CA THR A 258 1.46 -4.29 -18.47
C THR A 258 2.47 -5.42 -18.36
N LYS A 259 3.14 -5.48 -17.21
CA LYS A 259 4.15 -6.50 -16.90
C LYS A 259 3.73 -7.34 -15.71
N VAL A 260 4.10 -8.62 -15.72
CA VAL A 260 3.86 -9.55 -14.62
C VAL A 260 5.18 -10.25 -14.33
N ILE A 261 5.64 -10.14 -13.09
CA ILE A 261 6.87 -10.78 -12.62
C ILE A 261 6.60 -11.47 -11.28
N THR A 262 7.35 -12.52 -10.98
CA THR A 262 7.33 -13.18 -9.68
C THR A 262 8.73 -13.20 -9.07
N ILE A 263 8.83 -12.85 -7.80
CA ILE A 263 10.05 -12.96 -7.01
C ILE A 263 10.09 -14.34 -6.35
N LEU A 264 11.07 -15.17 -6.74
CA LEU A 264 11.25 -16.52 -6.21
C LEU A 264 11.61 -16.50 -4.73
N GLY A 265 11.24 -17.55 -4.00
CA GLY A 265 11.50 -17.73 -2.57
C GLY A 265 10.77 -16.75 -1.66
N THR A 266 9.86 -15.92 -2.18
CA THR A 266 9.10 -14.95 -1.39
C THR A 266 7.70 -15.47 -1.04
N VAL A 267 7.22 -15.06 0.13
CA VAL A 267 5.84 -15.30 0.60
C VAL A 267 5.03 -14.01 0.58
N HIS A 268 3.70 -14.08 0.69
CA HIS A 268 2.81 -12.91 0.65
C HIS A 268 3.25 -11.77 1.59
N GLN A 269 3.73 -12.10 2.79
CA GLN A 269 4.18 -11.11 3.78
C GLN A 269 5.53 -10.45 3.45
N SER A 270 6.27 -10.93 2.45
CA SER A 270 7.54 -10.32 2.00
C SER A 270 7.33 -8.90 1.44
N GLN A 271 6.09 -8.57 1.08
CA GLN A 271 5.67 -7.24 0.62
C GLN A 271 5.27 -6.28 1.76
N THR A 272 5.37 -6.71 3.03
CA THR A 272 4.98 -5.92 4.20
C THR A 272 6.16 -5.76 5.16
N ASP A 273 6.11 -4.77 6.04
CA ASP A 273 7.18 -4.53 7.02
C ASP A 273 7.38 -5.71 8.00
N PHE A 274 6.36 -6.57 8.15
CA PHE A 274 6.44 -7.74 9.04
C PHE A 274 7.57 -8.70 8.65
N THR A 275 8.02 -8.70 7.39
CA THR A 275 9.12 -9.58 6.96
C THR A 275 10.46 -9.21 7.61
N PHE A 276 10.67 -7.94 7.96
CA PHE A 276 11.92 -7.47 8.57
C PHE A 276 12.01 -7.79 10.07
N LEU A 277 10.90 -8.18 10.69
CA LEU A 277 10.84 -8.45 12.11
C LEU A 277 11.40 -9.85 12.40
N ALA A 278 12.61 -9.86 12.96
CA ALA A 278 13.41 -11.06 13.18
C ALA A 278 12.98 -11.79 14.46
N GLY A 279 12.16 -12.82 14.32
CA GLY A 279 11.96 -13.80 15.38
C GLY A 279 11.46 -15.11 14.80
N ASN A 280 12.16 -16.21 15.05
CA ASN A 280 11.73 -17.55 14.61
C ASN A 280 10.32 -17.89 15.10
N LEU A 281 9.95 -17.42 16.29
CA LEU A 281 8.60 -17.55 16.85
C LEU A 281 7.56 -16.74 16.06
N VAL A 282 7.88 -15.48 15.73
CA VAL A 282 7.04 -14.58 14.92
C VAL A 282 6.84 -15.18 13.53
N ASN A 283 7.91 -15.66 12.89
CA ASN A 283 7.82 -16.30 11.57
C ASN A 283 6.99 -17.58 11.61
N ARG A 284 7.07 -18.40 12.68
CA ARG A 284 6.27 -19.62 12.81
C ARG A 284 4.77 -19.34 12.92
N VAL A 285 4.39 -18.25 13.59
CA VAL A 285 2.98 -17.86 13.79
C VAL A 285 2.42 -17.10 12.57
N PHE A 286 3.21 -16.21 11.99
CA PHE A 286 2.74 -15.25 10.98
C PHE A 286 3.22 -15.54 9.55
N ARG A 287 4.08 -16.56 9.35
CA ARG A 287 4.72 -16.90 8.06
C ARG A 287 5.25 -15.65 7.35
N THR A 288 6.03 -14.85 8.08
CA THR A 288 6.49 -13.53 7.64
C THR A 288 7.66 -13.59 6.66
N ARG A 289 8.33 -14.75 6.54
CA ARG A 289 9.51 -14.93 5.69
C ARG A 289 9.40 -16.16 4.80
N GLY A 290 9.84 -16.00 3.56
CA GLY A 290 10.15 -17.10 2.65
C GLY A 290 11.61 -17.55 2.79
N THR A 291 12.14 -18.17 1.74
CA THR A 291 13.56 -18.56 1.66
C THR A 291 14.46 -17.41 1.20
N THR A 292 13.88 -16.43 0.50
CA THR A 292 14.57 -15.22 0.05
C THR A 292 14.77 -14.24 1.19
N ASP A 293 15.94 -13.60 1.23
CA ASP A 293 16.25 -12.56 2.22
C ASP A 293 15.25 -11.39 2.09
N PRO A 294 14.66 -10.90 3.19
CA PRO A 294 13.71 -9.80 3.16
C PRO A 294 14.21 -8.53 2.46
N TYR A 295 15.49 -8.18 2.61
CA TYR A 295 16.07 -7.00 1.97
C TYR A 295 16.25 -7.23 0.48
N GLN A 296 16.70 -8.42 0.06
CA GLN A 296 16.76 -8.78 -1.35
C GLN A 296 15.37 -8.72 -2.01
N GLY A 297 14.32 -9.21 -1.34
CA GLY A 297 12.95 -9.14 -1.83
C GLY A 297 12.42 -7.71 -1.98
N LEU A 298 12.76 -6.83 -1.03
CA LEU A 298 12.45 -5.40 -1.11
C LEU A 298 13.23 -4.68 -2.20
N ASP A 299 14.51 -4.99 -2.36
CA ASP A 299 15.36 -4.43 -3.42
C ASP A 299 14.79 -4.75 -4.79
N ILE A 300 14.47 -6.02 -5.06
CA ILE A 300 13.85 -6.42 -6.34
C ILE A 300 12.51 -5.70 -6.55
N THR A 301 11.65 -5.68 -5.52
CA THR A 301 10.34 -5.03 -5.60
C THR A 301 10.46 -3.54 -5.91
N SER A 302 11.34 -2.84 -5.19
CA SER A 302 11.55 -1.40 -5.32
C SER A 302 12.19 -1.06 -6.66
N GLN A 303 13.23 -1.77 -7.08
CA GLN A 303 13.95 -1.56 -8.33
C GLN A 303 13.05 -1.79 -9.55
N ALA A 304 12.27 -2.88 -9.57
CA ALA A 304 11.29 -3.12 -10.63
C ALA A 304 10.21 -2.02 -10.64
N SER A 305 9.73 -1.61 -9.47
CA SER A 305 8.76 -0.51 -9.37
C SER A 305 9.33 0.81 -9.90
N LEU A 306 10.58 1.15 -9.59
CA LEU A 306 11.24 2.38 -10.04
C LEU A 306 11.45 2.39 -11.55
N ALA A 307 11.93 1.30 -12.15
CA ALA A 307 12.07 1.16 -13.60
C ALA A 307 10.73 1.39 -14.32
N PHE A 308 9.68 0.72 -13.83
CA PHE A 308 8.34 0.85 -14.38
C PHE A 308 7.76 2.26 -14.23
N LEU A 309 7.91 2.87 -13.04
CA LEU A 309 7.46 4.22 -12.77
C LEU A 309 8.21 5.24 -13.64
N GLN A 310 9.51 5.08 -13.82
CA GLN A 310 10.31 5.93 -14.71
C GLN A 310 9.76 5.93 -16.13
N LYS A 311 9.56 4.74 -16.71
CA LYS A 311 9.04 4.60 -18.07
C LYS A 311 7.67 5.24 -18.25
N HIS A 312 6.76 5.06 -17.30
CA HIS A 312 5.36 5.48 -17.46
C HIS A 312 5.02 6.85 -16.87
N LEU A 313 5.88 7.42 -16.04
CA LEU A 313 5.79 8.80 -15.55
C LEU A 313 6.78 9.74 -16.25
N GLN A 314 7.61 9.22 -17.16
CA GLN A 314 8.64 9.98 -17.89
C GLN A 314 9.57 10.70 -16.90
N LEU A 315 10.12 9.93 -15.96
CA LEU A 315 11.13 10.42 -15.03
C LEU A 315 12.48 10.52 -15.74
N LYS A 316 13.35 11.39 -15.23
CA LYS A 316 14.70 11.61 -15.76
C LYS A 316 15.75 11.17 -14.74
N GLU A 317 15.60 9.94 -14.26
CA GLU A 317 16.53 9.28 -13.34
C GLU A 317 17.24 8.12 -14.06
N ASP A 318 18.10 7.39 -13.36
CA ASP A 318 18.84 6.23 -13.88
C ASP A 318 18.13 4.88 -13.61
N PHE A 319 16.81 4.90 -13.37
CA PHE A 319 16.06 3.71 -12.94
C PHE A 319 15.87 2.67 -14.07
N ASP A 320 16.08 3.06 -15.32
CA ASP A 320 16.10 2.18 -16.51
C ASP A 320 17.20 1.12 -16.45
N ARG A 321 18.23 1.32 -15.61
CA ARG A 321 19.24 0.28 -15.32
C ARG A 321 18.64 -1.03 -14.79
N TRP A 322 17.40 -1.02 -14.30
CA TRP A 322 16.66 -2.17 -13.80
C TRP A 322 15.56 -2.67 -14.74
N ASP A 323 15.51 -2.21 -15.99
CA ASP A 323 14.50 -2.62 -16.97
C ASP A 323 14.47 -4.15 -17.19
N SER A 324 15.60 -4.83 -17.01
CA SER A 324 15.66 -6.30 -17.09
C SER A 324 14.74 -6.98 -16.08
N LEU A 325 14.53 -6.40 -14.90
CA LEU A 325 13.62 -6.94 -13.89
C LEU A 325 12.18 -6.94 -14.40
N LEU A 326 11.78 -5.98 -15.24
CA LEU A 326 10.42 -5.89 -15.80
C LEU A 326 10.11 -7.02 -16.79
N GLU A 327 11.14 -7.61 -17.38
CA GLU A 327 11.06 -8.78 -18.25
C GLU A 327 11.27 -10.09 -17.48
N GLY A 328 11.40 -10.01 -16.15
CA GLY A 328 11.66 -11.16 -15.30
C GLY A 328 13.06 -11.73 -15.46
N VAL A 329 14.05 -10.89 -15.79
CA VAL A 329 15.45 -11.28 -15.96
C VAL A 329 16.25 -10.85 -14.72
N GLY A 330 16.60 -11.82 -13.87
CA GLY A 330 17.45 -11.68 -12.68
C GLY A 330 17.52 -12.97 -11.86
N ASP A 331 18.46 -13.06 -10.91
CA ASP A 331 18.76 -14.31 -10.17
C ASP A 331 17.60 -14.86 -9.34
N SER A 332 16.60 -14.04 -9.02
CA SER A 332 15.45 -14.43 -8.18
C SER A 332 14.13 -13.89 -8.73
N VAL A 333 14.08 -13.58 -10.02
CA VAL A 333 12.88 -13.07 -10.68
C VAL A 333 12.59 -13.90 -11.91
N VAL A 334 11.31 -14.20 -12.14
CA VAL A 334 10.83 -14.86 -13.35
C VAL A 334 9.67 -14.08 -13.95
N PRO A 335 9.47 -14.13 -15.27
CA PRO A 335 8.29 -13.56 -15.89
C PRO A 335 7.03 -14.36 -15.51
N ASP A 336 5.88 -13.69 -15.53
CA ASP A 336 4.58 -14.24 -15.15
C ASP A 336 4.56 -14.79 -13.70
N SER A 337 4.11 -16.03 -13.53
CA SER A 337 4.10 -16.77 -12.27
C SER A 337 4.64 -18.17 -12.56
N PRO A 338 5.61 -18.66 -11.79
CA PRO A 338 6.05 -20.04 -11.83
C PRO A 338 4.92 -20.86 -11.21
N LEU A 339 3.88 -21.15 -11.99
CA LEU A 339 2.95 -22.21 -11.62
C LEU A 339 3.79 -23.49 -11.64
N GLN A 340 4.27 -23.90 -10.46
CA GLN A 340 4.85 -25.22 -10.26
C GLN A 340 3.92 -26.23 -10.95
N LYS A 341 4.55 -27.11 -11.73
CA LYS A 341 3.93 -28.27 -12.37
C LYS A 341 2.91 -28.89 -11.42
N SER A 342 1.71 -29.13 -11.95
CA SER A 342 0.70 -29.98 -11.32
C SER A 342 1.41 -31.15 -10.64
N SER A 343 1.36 -31.19 -9.31
CA SER A 343 1.55 -32.43 -8.60
C SER A 343 0.33 -33.28 -8.96
N LEU A 344 0.55 -34.22 -9.89
CA LEU A 344 -0.24 -35.43 -10.03
C LEU A 344 -0.38 -36.13 -8.68
#